data_AF-A0A2N1UAB4-F1
#
_entry.id   AF-A0A2N1UAB4-F1
#
_cell.length_a   1.000
_cell.length_b   1.000
_cell.length_c   1.000
_cell.angle_alpha   90.00
_cell.angle_beta   90.00
_cell.angle_gamma   90.00
#
_symmetry.space_group_name_H-M   'P 1'
#
loop_
_entity.id
_entity.type
_entity.pdbx_description
1 polymer ?
#
loop_
_entity_poly.entity_id
_entity_poly.type
_entity_poly.pdbx_seq_one_letter_code
_entity_poly.pdbx_strand_id
1 'polypeptide(L)'
;MSDISDNMSENRINASCAKCGRHNPPTARFCGGCGSLQELQLSAEALVKDLKKNVQEIRGSRNLNSMLAPCNADNSSTNSSSLETDSLSAKKFRFRFLKCFPLAWRKRLAMSLFICLTFLVVTLLTGLTQQNQVKDPNWVDFRVFLSRSFELTNQELDQIYRETFGEMPDAAATINSRQAGRIERTLQNIFQQPQFTIFPNPFFKGVSEEFNTNLETISTFTDISSSHPAHTALKALLDLKIDLADKDGCFNPYEPISWKDWQQTVDQLFKLLGIESEASDNAASSRVGLMTNIDLRNAIEHLRARLYIRNSKPLLWTDETFYPGRLEAFSTLAAVIKELDSNG
;
A
#
# COMPACT_ATOMS: atom_id res chain seq x y z
N MET A 1 -31.53 39.33 19.64
CA MET A 1 -30.68 38.42 20.43
C MET A 1 -30.43 37.20 19.59
N SER A 2 -29.42 37.34 18.74
CA SER A 2 -28.65 36.28 18.13
C SER A 2 -27.88 35.54 19.23
N ASP A 3 -27.81 34.21 19.16
CA ASP A 3 -26.59 33.44 19.46
C ASP A 3 -26.74 32.02 18.89
N ILE A 4 -26.04 31.76 17.79
CA ILE A 4 -24.78 30.98 17.67
C ILE A 4 -25.07 29.51 17.37
N SER A 5 -25.15 29.28 16.06
CA SER A 5 -24.85 28.03 15.39
C SER A 5 -23.38 27.65 15.59
N ASP A 6 -23.10 26.63 16.39
CA ASP A 6 -21.80 25.95 16.39
C ASP A 6 -21.72 24.98 15.21
N ASN A 7 -21.37 25.57 14.06
CA ASN A 7 -20.97 24.88 12.85
C ASN A 7 -19.48 24.54 12.99
N MET A 8 -19.12 23.53 13.80
CA MET A 8 -17.79 22.93 13.75
C MET A 8 -17.72 22.01 12.54
N SER A 9 -17.54 22.61 11.36
CA SER A 9 -17.05 21.94 10.16
C SER A 9 -15.59 21.56 10.40
N GLU A 10 -15.41 20.45 11.09
CA GLU A 10 -14.13 19.79 11.22
C GLU A 10 -13.70 19.32 9.82
N ASN A 11 -12.80 20.09 9.23
CA ASN A 11 -12.07 19.75 8.02
C ASN A 11 -11.09 18.61 8.35
N ARG A 12 -11.63 17.42 8.69
CA ARG A 12 -10.85 16.21 8.99
C ARG A 12 -10.49 15.57 7.65
N ILE A 13 -9.25 15.76 7.26
CA ILE A 13 -8.65 15.22 6.03
C ILE A 13 -8.83 13.70 6.03
N ASN A 14 -9.54 13.17 5.02
CA ASN A 14 -9.62 11.73 4.76
C ASN A 14 -8.20 11.18 4.57
N ALA A 15 -7.71 10.36 5.50
CA ALA A 15 -6.39 9.77 5.41
C ALA A 15 -6.41 8.59 4.43
N SER A 16 -5.70 8.73 3.31
CA SER A 16 -5.39 7.60 2.44
C SER A 16 -4.37 6.70 3.12
N CYS A 17 -4.60 5.39 3.07
CA CYS A 17 -3.65 4.45 3.66
C CYS A 17 -2.40 4.36 2.79
N ALA A 18 -1.21 4.50 3.40
CA ALA A 18 0.03 4.48 2.63
C ALA A 18 0.44 3.09 2.12
N LYS A 19 -0.25 2.01 2.54
CA LYS A 19 -0.03 0.65 2.01
C LYS A 19 -0.93 0.33 0.82
N CYS A 20 -2.21 0.71 0.89
CA CYS A 20 -3.24 0.34 -0.07
C CYS A 20 -3.74 1.53 -0.92
N GLY A 21 -3.30 2.76 -0.64
CA GLY A 21 -3.81 4.02 -1.24
C GLY A 21 -5.25 4.38 -0.85
N ARG A 22 -5.99 3.43 -0.25
CA ARG A 22 -7.43 3.51 -0.03
C ARG A 22 -7.76 4.56 1.03
N HIS A 23 -8.76 5.39 0.74
CA HIS A 23 -9.28 6.37 1.68
C HIS A 23 -10.05 5.65 2.78
N ASN A 24 -9.69 5.93 4.03
CA ASN A 24 -10.41 5.40 5.19
C ASN A 24 -11.08 6.56 5.94
N PRO A 25 -12.21 6.30 6.60
CA PRO A 25 -12.82 7.29 7.47
C PRO A 25 -11.82 7.66 8.59
N PRO A 26 -11.81 8.92 9.05
CA PRO A 26 -10.81 9.44 9.97
C PRO A 26 -10.80 8.75 11.36
N THR A 27 -11.83 7.96 11.68
CA THR A 27 -11.93 7.17 12.91
C THR A 27 -11.39 5.74 12.78
N ALA A 28 -11.01 5.29 11.58
CA ALA A 28 -10.49 3.94 11.36
C ALA A 28 -9.05 3.80 11.85
N ARG A 29 -8.78 2.78 12.68
CA ARG A 29 -7.41 2.42 13.10
C ARG A 29 -6.68 1.56 12.08
N PHE A 30 -7.40 0.93 11.15
CA PHE A 30 -6.86 0.01 10.14
C PHE A 30 -7.43 0.34 8.73
N CYS A 31 -6.64 0.12 7.66
CA CYS A 31 -7.12 0.25 6.27
C CYS A 31 -8.20 -0.80 6.01
N GLY A 32 -9.42 -0.37 5.68
CA GLY A 32 -10.53 -1.27 5.32
C GLY A 32 -10.36 -1.99 3.97
N GLY A 33 -9.19 -1.88 3.33
CA GLY A 33 -8.79 -2.65 2.16
C GLY A 33 -7.70 -3.69 2.43
N CYS A 34 -6.71 -3.36 3.26
CA CYS A 34 -5.53 -4.24 3.47
C CYS A 34 -5.22 -4.53 4.94
N GLY A 35 -6.04 -4.04 5.88
CA GLY A 35 -5.89 -4.26 7.32
C GLY A 35 -4.68 -3.59 7.97
N SER A 36 -3.96 -2.67 7.29
CA SER A 36 -2.78 -2.03 7.87
C SER A 36 -3.14 -0.93 8.86
N LEU A 37 -2.42 -0.86 9.98
CA LEU A 37 -2.59 0.13 11.06
C LEU A 37 -2.30 1.56 10.56
N GLN A 38 -3.27 2.47 10.66
CA GLN A 38 -3.15 3.87 10.24
C GLN A 38 -2.49 4.77 11.30
N GLU A 39 -2.62 4.45 12.59
CA GLU A 39 -2.12 5.28 13.71
C GLU A 39 -0.58 5.42 13.69
N LEU A 40 0.12 4.37 13.25
CA LEU A 40 1.58 4.38 13.04
C LEU A 40 2.00 5.23 11.83
N GLN A 41 1.15 5.32 10.80
CA GLN A 41 1.40 6.13 9.60
C GLN A 41 1.16 7.61 9.84
N LEU A 42 0.06 7.98 10.51
CA LEU A 42 -0.19 9.37 10.89
C LEU A 42 0.88 9.91 11.86
N SER A 43 1.36 9.06 12.78
CA SER A 43 2.48 9.39 13.67
C SER A 43 3.80 9.55 12.90
N ALA A 44 4.09 8.65 11.95
CA ALA A 44 5.28 8.75 11.11
C ALA A 44 5.24 9.97 10.16
N GLU A 45 4.09 10.30 9.59
CA GLU A 45 3.89 11.47 8.74
C GLU A 45 4.01 12.78 9.53
N ALA A 46 3.48 12.82 10.76
CA ALA A 46 3.66 13.95 11.67
C ALA A 46 5.13 14.14 12.03
N LEU A 47 5.85 13.06 12.35
CA LEU A 47 7.29 13.08 12.61
C LEU A 47 8.09 13.56 11.39
N VAL A 48 7.79 13.07 10.18
CA VAL A 48 8.46 13.49 8.95
C VAL A 48 8.20 14.95 8.63
N LYS A 49 6.97 15.44 8.88
CA LYS A 49 6.61 16.84 8.68
C LYS A 49 7.34 17.77 9.65
N ASP A 50 7.45 17.36 10.91
CA ASP A 50 8.19 18.10 11.94
C ASP A 50 9.71 18.10 11.65
N LEU A 51 10.25 16.98 11.17
CA LEU A 51 11.64 16.89 10.74
C LEU A 51 11.94 17.79 9.53
N LYS A 52 11.03 17.86 8.55
CA LYS A 52 11.16 18.76 7.40
C LYS A 52 11.15 20.23 7.82
N LYS A 53 10.29 20.60 8.77
CA LYS A 53 10.22 21.96 9.32
C LYS A 53 11.53 22.34 10.02
N ASN A 54 12.05 21.47 10.89
CA ASN A 54 13.34 21.67 11.56
C ASN A 54 14.51 21.80 10.56
N VAL A 55 14.52 21.01 9.48
CA VAL A 55 15.56 21.13 8.44
C VAL A 55 15.45 22.46 7.67
N GLN A 56 14.24 22.95 7.40
CA GLN A 56 14.05 24.26 6.77
C GLN A 56 14.47 25.41 7.68
N GLU A 57 14.14 25.36 8.96
CA GLU A 57 14.59 26.36 9.94
C GLU A 57 16.13 26.39 10.03
N ILE A 58 16.78 25.24 10.12
CA ILE A 58 18.26 25.14 10.12
C ILE A 58 18.87 25.71 8.81
N ARG A 59 18.22 25.50 7.66
CA ARG A 59 18.67 26.07 6.37
C ARG A 59 18.45 27.58 6.30
N GLY A 60 17.34 28.08 6.83
CA GLY A 60 17.05 29.52 6.93
C GLY A 60 18.05 30.25 7.84
N SER A 61 18.38 29.67 8.99
CA SER A 61 19.37 30.24 9.93
C SER A 61 20.78 30.28 9.36
N ARG A 62 21.16 29.34 8.47
CA ARG A 62 22.45 29.37 7.77
C ARG A 62 22.52 30.46 6.69
N ASN A 63 21.40 30.82 6.07
CA ASN A 63 21.33 31.93 5.12
C ASN A 63 21.33 33.30 5.80
N LEU A 64 20.74 33.43 7.00
CA LEU A 64 20.84 34.68 7.77
C LEU A 64 22.27 34.94 8.27
N ASN A 65 23.00 33.90 8.65
CA ASN A 65 24.39 34.02 9.09
C ASN A 65 25.39 34.24 7.94
N SER A 66 24.99 34.07 6.67
CA SER A 66 25.84 34.39 5.51
C SER A 66 25.62 35.80 4.95
N MET A 67 24.55 36.49 5.35
CA MET A 67 24.27 37.89 4.95
C MET A 67 24.72 38.94 5.98
N LEU A 68 25.23 38.54 7.14
CA LEU A 68 25.77 39.43 8.18
C LEU A 68 27.30 39.33 8.30
N ALA A 69 28.00 39.20 7.18
CA ALA A 69 29.44 39.49 7.13
C ALA A 69 29.62 40.95 6.69
N PRO A 70 29.99 41.87 7.59
CA PRO A 70 30.27 43.24 7.21
C PRO A 70 31.62 43.29 6.48
N CYS A 71 31.58 43.74 5.24
CA CYS A 71 32.75 44.23 4.54
C CYS A 71 33.17 45.54 5.23
N ASN A 72 34.24 45.52 6.03
CA ASN A 72 35.01 46.73 6.33
C ASN A 72 36.44 46.36 6.72
N ALA A 73 37.36 46.72 5.84
CA ALA A 73 38.79 46.93 5.99
C ALA A 73 39.05 48.22 5.21
N ASP A 74 39.80 49.23 5.61
CA ASP A 74 40.61 49.55 6.78
C ASP A 74 40.76 51.10 6.77
N ASN A 75 40.87 51.77 7.93
CA ASN A 75 42.13 52.38 8.36
C ASN A 75 42.02 53.39 9.52
N SER A 76 42.96 53.17 10.45
CA SER A 76 43.69 54.16 11.26
C SER A 76 42.98 54.82 12.44
N SER A 77 43.34 54.34 13.63
CA SER A 77 44.29 55.03 14.53
C SER A 77 43.82 55.14 16.00
N THR A 78 44.73 54.70 16.88
CA THR A 78 45.10 55.32 18.17
C THR A 78 44.28 55.01 19.44
N ASN A 79 44.97 54.26 20.31
CA ASN A 79 45.07 54.38 21.78
C ASN A 79 43.97 53.90 22.75
N SER A 80 44.43 52.97 23.61
CA SER A 80 44.48 53.04 25.08
C SER A 80 43.48 52.28 25.96
N SER A 81 44.05 51.72 27.04
CA SER A 81 43.47 51.29 28.34
C SER A 81 42.48 50.11 28.31
N SER A 82 42.93 48.91 28.69
CA SER A 82 42.90 48.35 30.06
C SER A 82 41.49 47.98 30.55
N LEU A 83 41.20 46.68 30.67
CA LEU A 83 41.01 46.00 31.96
C LEU A 83 40.57 44.55 31.72
N GLU A 84 41.04 43.71 32.64
CA GLU A 84 40.87 42.28 32.72
C GLU A 84 39.40 41.83 32.75
N THR A 85 39.12 40.64 32.24
CA THR A 85 38.38 39.62 33.00
C THR A 85 38.59 38.26 32.38
N ASP A 86 39.15 37.37 33.19
CA ASP A 86 39.34 35.95 32.95
C ASP A 86 38.03 35.24 32.57
N SER A 87 38.09 34.44 31.50
CA SER A 87 37.18 33.29 31.36
C SER A 87 37.89 32.13 30.66
N LEU A 88 38.44 31.25 31.52
CA LEU A 88 38.41 29.80 31.43
C LEU A 88 38.28 29.19 30.01
N SER A 89 39.45 28.94 29.41
CA SER A 89 39.91 27.58 29.07
C SER A 89 38.81 26.55 28.69
N ALA A 90 38.21 26.70 27.52
CA ALA A 90 37.56 25.59 26.81
C ALA A 90 38.48 25.13 25.66
N LYS A 91 39.16 24.01 25.92
CA LYS A 91 40.10 23.28 25.06
C LYS A 91 39.81 23.39 23.56
N LYS A 92 40.57 24.24 22.85
CA LYS A 92 40.84 24.15 21.40
C LYS A 92 41.72 22.92 21.13
N PHE A 93 41.19 21.72 21.39
CA PHE A 93 41.82 20.47 20.99
C PHE A 93 40.98 19.82 19.90
N ARG A 94 41.67 19.41 18.82
CA ARG A 94 41.17 18.65 17.67
C ARG A 94 40.40 19.55 16.69
N PHE A 95 41.01 20.02 15.60
CA PHE A 95 40.89 19.34 14.30
C PHE A 95 42.08 19.62 13.35
N ARG A 96 43.28 19.91 13.86
CA ARG A 96 44.47 20.03 12.98
C ARG A 96 44.95 18.70 12.40
N PHE A 97 44.60 17.56 13.01
CA PHE A 97 45.01 16.23 12.51
C PHE A 97 44.38 15.84 11.17
N LEU A 98 43.25 16.45 10.76
CA LEU A 98 42.58 16.05 9.53
C LEU A 98 43.17 16.67 8.26
N LYS A 99 44.06 17.67 8.35
CA LYS A 99 44.64 18.33 7.16
C LYS A 99 45.85 17.61 6.56
N CYS A 100 46.50 16.70 7.27
CA CYS A 100 47.65 15.93 6.77
C CYS A 100 47.31 14.50 6.36
N PHE A 101 46.05 14.08 6.42
CA PHE A 101 45.67 12.77 5.91
C PHE A 101 45.72 12.77 4.38
N PRO A 102 46.52 11.90 3.74
CA PRO A 102 46.58 11.80 2.29
C PRO A 102 45.17 11.54 1.74
N LEU A 103 44.83 12.21 0.63
CA LEU A 103 43.48 12.19 0.04
C LEU A 103 42.93 10.77 -0.17
N ALA A 104 43.79 9.78 -0.40
CA ALA A 104 43.43 8.37 -0.51
C ALA A 104 42.76 7.80 0.76
N TRP A 105 43.20 8.22 1.95
CA TRP A 105 42.66 7.73 3.22
C TRP A 105 41.29 8.33 3.55
N ARG A 106 41.03 9.56 3.12
CA ARG A 106 39.70 10.18 3.26
C ARG A 106 38.65 9.45 2.43
N LYS A 107 38.99 9.04 1.21
CA LYS A 107 38.09 8.26 0.35
C LYS A 107 37.81 6.88 0.95
N ARG A 108 38.82 6.20 1.50
CA ARG A 108 38.65 4.89 2.16
C ARG A 108 37.79 4.96 3.41
N LEU A 109 37.96 5.99 4.25
CA LEU A 109 37.12 6.21 5.44
C LEU A 109 35.67 6.53 5.08
N ALA A 110 35.44 7.37 4.06
CA ALA A 110 34.09 7.70 3.62
C ALA A 110 33.34 6.47 3.08
N MET A 111 34.01 5.62 2.29
CA MET A 111 33.42 4.37 1.80
C MET A 111 33.11 3.39 2.93
N SER A 112 34.01 3.24 3.90
CA SER A 112 33.77 2.37 5.07
C SER A 112 32.60 2.85 5.93
N LEU A 113 32.51 4.16 6.19
CA LEU A 113 31.37 4.76 6.89
C LEU A 113 30.05 4.55 6.14
N PHE A 114 30.07 4.68 4.82
CA PHE A 114 28.87 4.46 4.00
C PHE A 114 28.38 3.01 4.10
N ILE A 115 29.30 2.04 4.02
CA ILE A 115 28.98 0.60 4.16
C ILE A 115 28.43 0.29 5.56
N CYS A 116 29.02 0.83 6.62
CA CYS A 116 28.49 0.65 7.97
C CYS A 116 27.10 1.28 8.13
N LEU A 117 26.86 2.44 7.52
CA LEU A 117 25.57 3.12 7.61
C LEU A 117 24.48 2.37 6.84
N THR A 118 24.78 1.81 5.66
CA THR A 118 23.82 0.98 4.92
C THR A 118 23.52 -0.31 5.68
N PHE A 119 24.52 -0.95 6.27
CA PHE A 119 24.31 -2.15 7.09
C PHE A 119 23.44 -1.85 8.31
N LEU A 120 23.66 -0.71 8.98
CA LEU A 120 22.89 -0.29 10.14
C LEU A 120 21.44 0.06 9.76
N VAL A 121 21.21 0.71 8.61
CA VAL A 121 19.86 0.98 8.08
C VAL A 121 19.14 -0.31 7.72
N VAL A 122 19.80 -1.26 7.05
CA VAL A 122 19.22 -2.57 6.73
C VAL A 122 18.90 -3.35 8.01
N THR A 123 19.78 -3.31 9.03
CA THR A 123 19.57 -4.00 10.31
C THR A 123 18.43 -3.36 11.12
N LEU A 124 18.28 -2.03 11.07
CA LEU A 124 17.15 -1.34 11.69
C LEU A 124 15.84 -1.63 10.95
N LEU A 125 15.85 -1.64 9.62
CA LEU A 125 14.69 -1.95 8.81
C LEU A 125 14.25 -3.41 8.96
N THR A 126 15.19 -4.36 9.03
CA THR A 126 14.88 -5.77 9.27
C THR A 126 14.50 -6.04 10.73
N GLY A 127 15.15 -5.42 11.71
CA GLY A 127 14.80 -5.54 13.13
C GLY A 127 13.42 -4.98 13.48
N LEU A 128 12.93 -3.96 12.76
CA LEU A 128 11.58 -3.41 12.95
C LEU A 128 10.45 -4.27 12.35
N THR A 129 10.78 -5.32 11.60
CA THR A 129 9.75 -6.18 10.97
C THR A 129 9.34 -7.40 11.80
N GLN A 130 10.00 -7.68 12.93
CA GLN A 130 9.87 -8.98 13.60
C GLN A 130 9.04 -9.03 14.89
N GLN A 131 8.29 -7.97 15.27
CA GLN A 131 7.53 -7.97 16.53
C GLN A 131 6.09 -7.41 16.48
N ASN A 132 5.44 -7.38 15.32
CA ASN A 132 3.98 -7.22 15.30
C ASN A 132 3.30 -8.60 15.24
N GLN A 133 3.29 -9.31 16.37
CA GLN A 133 2.28 -10.34 16.59
C GLN A 133 0.92 -9.64 16.42
N VAL A 134 0.20 -10.01 15.37
CA VAL A 134 -1.11 -9.45 15.04
C VAL A 134 -2.05 -9.79 16.19
N LYS A 135 -2.33 -8.80 17.04
CA LYS A 135 -3.37 -8.88 18.05
C LYS A 135 -4.69 -9.21 17.33
N ASP A 136 -5.46 -10.15 17.87
CA ASP A 136 -6.76 -10.53 17.31
C ASP A 136 -7.58 -9.28 16.93
N PRO A 137 -8.23 -9.25 15.75
CA PRO A 137 -8.98 -8.08 15.30
C PRO A 137 -10.16 -7.80 16.23
N ASN A 138 -10.52 -6.52 16.36
CA ASN A 138 -11.77 -6.16 17.01
C ASN A 138 -12.96 -6.53 16.11
N TRP A 139 -14.11 -6.76 16.72
CA TRP A 139 -15.35 -7.06 16.01
C TRP A 139 -15.71 -5.97 15.00
N VAL A 140 -15.50 -4.70 15.34
CA VAL A 140 -15.75 -3.59 14.40
C VAL A 140 -14.96 -3.74 13.11
N ASP A 141 -13.69 -4.09 13.20
CA ASP A 141 -12.82 -4.26 12.03
C ASP A 141 -13.25 -5.49 11.22
N PHE A 142 -13.58 -6.58 11.90
CA PHE A 142 -14.08 -7.80 11.25
C PHE A 142 -15.45 -7.59 10.60
N ARG A 143 -16.35 -6.83 11.23
CA ARG A 143 -17.68 -6.48 10.71
C ARG A 143 -17.59 -5.63 9.45
N VAL A 144 -16.68 -4.66 9.40
CA VAL A 144 -16.45 -3.85 8.19
C VAL A 144 -15.95 -4.70 7.02
N PHE A 145 -15.15 -5.73 7.31
CA PHE A 145 -14.75 -6.70 6.29
C PHE A 145 -15.94 -7.51 5.80
N LEU A 146 -16.73 -8.10 6.71
CA LEU A 146 -17.90 -8.90 6.32
C LEU A 146 -18.94 -8.10 5.53
N SER A 147 -19.21 -6.85 5.92
CA SER A 147 -20.18 -6.01 5.21
C SER A 147 -19.75 -5.71 3.79
N ARG A 148 -18.45 -5.57 3.55
CA ARG A 148 -17.89 -5.31 2.22
C ARG A 148 -17.75 -6.58 1.39
N SER A 149 -17.39 -7.70 2.01
CA SER A 149 -17.20 -8.97 1.30
C SER A 149 -18.51 -9.63 0.91
N PHE A 150 -19.56 -9.43 1.70
CA PHE A 150 -20.84 -10.12 1.53
C PHE A 150 -22.04 -9.19 1.34
N GLU A 151 -21.78 -7.88 1.19
CA GLU A 151 -22.80 -6.83 1.01
C GLU A 151 -23.86 -6.79 2.12
N LEU A 152 -23.50 -7.24 3.33
CA LEU A 152 -24.39 -7.24 4.49
C LEU A 152 -24.35 -5.90 5.20
N THR A 153 -25.51 -5.40 5.59
CA THR A 153 -25.61 -4.19 6.41
C THR A 153 -25.04 -4.45 7.80
N ASN A 154 -24.59 -3.38 8.48
CA ASN A 154 -24.09 -3.51 9.86
C ASN A 154 -25.15 -4.07 10.82
N GLN A 155 -26.44 -3.78 10.58
CA GLN A 155 -27.54 -4.30 11.39
C GLN A 155 -27.71 -5.81 11.19
N GLU A 156 -27.64 -6.30 9.95
CA GLU A 156 -27.66 -7.74 9.67
C GLU A 156 -26.47 -8.45 10.31
N LEU A 157 -25.28 -7.85 10.26
CA LEU A 157 -24.09 -8.44 10.90
C LEU A 157 -24.18 -8.47 12.42
N ASP A 158 -24.76 -7.44 13.05
CA ASP A 158 -25.00 -7.43 14.50
C ASP A 158 -26.09 -8.47 14.87
N GLN A 159 -27.10 -8.67 14.02
CA GLN A 159 -28.09 -9.75 14.15
C GLN A 159 -27.43 -11.13 14.04
N ILE A 160 -26.57 -11.35 13.04
CA ILE A 160 -25.80 -12.59 12.86
C ILE A 160 -24.90 -12.86 14.07
N TYR A 161 -24.24 -11.83 14.59
CA TYR A 161 -23.42 -11.95 15.80
C TYR A 161 -24.28 -12.39 16.98
N ARG A 162 -25.43 -11.75 17.18
CA ARG A 162 -26.38 -12.10 18.23
C ARG A 162 -26.92 -13.51 18.08
N GLU A 163 -27.20 -13.97 16.87
CA GLU A 163 -27.62 -15.35 16.61
C GLU A 163 -26.49 -16.35 16.89
N THR A 164 -25.24 -15.96 16.65
CA THR A 164 -24.07 -16.82 16.86
C THR A 164 -23.68 -16.95 18.34
N PHE A 165 -23.79 -15.86 19.12
CA PHE A 165 -23.27 -15.80 20.49
C PHE A 165 -24.33 -15.55 21.57
N GLY A 166 -25.57 -15.23 21.19
CA GLY A 166 -26.69 -14.95 22.11
C GLY A 166 -26.69 -13.54 22.71
N GLU A 167 -25.70 -12.71 22.38
CA GLU A 167 -25.50 -11.37 22.93
C GLU A 167 -25.20 -10.34 21.85
N MET A 168 -25.44 -9.06 22.12
CA MET A 168 -25.10 -7.98 21.20
C MET A 168 -23.58 -7.76 21.21
N PRO A 169 -22.95 -7.51 20.05
CA PRO A 169 -21.51 -7.32 20.00
C PRO A 169 -21.08 -6.05 20.73
N ASP A 170 -20.08 -6.17 21.61
CA ASP A 170 -19.30 -5.02 22.06
C ASP A 170 -18.35 -4.60 20.92
N ALA A 171 -18.36 -3.31 20.59
CA ALA A 171 -17.51 -2.74 19.55
C ALA A 171 -16.01 -2.97 19.81
N ALA A 172 -15.62 -3.09 21.08
CA ALA A 172 -14.23 -3.35 21.47
C ALA A 172 -13.90 -4.85 21.63
N ALA A 173 -14.88 -5.75 21.48
CA ALA A 173 -14.63 -7.18 21.63
C ALA A 173 -13.72 -7.70 20.52
N THR A 174 -12.68 -8.45 20.89
CA THR A 174 -11.79 -9.11 19.94
C THR A 174 -12.42 -10.39 19.41
N ILE A 175 -12.28 -10.65 18.11
CA ILE A 175 -12.71 -11.88 17.44
C ILE A 175 -11.47 -12.72 17.17
N ASN A 176 -11.43 -13.95 17.68
CA ASN A 176 -10.42 -14.93 17.29
C ASN A 176 -10.90 -15.80 16.11
N SER A 177 -9.98 -16.56 15.51
CA SER A 177 -10.27 -17.45 14.37
C SER A 177 -11.41 -18.45 14.66
N ARG A 178 -11.50 -18.96 15.89
CA ARG A 178 -12.57 -19.90 16.29
C ARG A 178 -13.94 -19.22 16.31
N GLN A 179 -14.02 -17.98 16.78
CA GLN A 179 -15.25 -17.19 16.77
C GLN A 179 -15.66 -16.84 15.34
N ALA A 180 -14.73 -16.43 14.49
CA ALA A 180 -14.99 -16.18 13.07
C ALA A 180 -15.54 -17.43 12.35
N GLY A 181 -15.00 -18.62 12.64
CA GLY A 181 -15.53 -19.88 12.09
C GLY A 181 -16.93 -20.26 12.60
N ARG A 182 -17.35 -19.78 13.77
CA ARG A 182 -18.75 -19.93 14.23
C ARG A 182 -19.68 -19.02 13.45
N ILE A 183 -19.26 -17.77 13.24
CA ILE A 183 -20.01 -16.78 12.44
C ILE A 183 -20.18 -17.30 11.01
N GLU A 184 -19.16 -17.91 10.42
CA GLU A 184 -19.25 -18.57 9.12
C GLU A 184 -20.33 -19.64 9.06
N ARG A 185 -20.40 -20.54 10.05
CA ARG A 185 -21.45 -21.57 10.10
C ARG A 185 -22.84 -20.96 10.22
N THR A 186 -22.98 -19.90 11.02
CA THR A 186 -24.24 -19.17 11.13
C THR A 186 -24.64 -18.59 9.77
N LEU A 187 -23.70 -17.99 9.04
CA LEU A 187 -23.94 -17.48 7.68
C LEU A 187 -24.30 -18.59 6.69
N GLN A 188 -23.59 -19.72 6.71
CA GLN A 188 -23.91 -20.90 5.89
C GLN A 188 -25.36 -21.35 6.11
N ASN A 189 -25.79 -21.38 7.38
CA ASN A 189 -27.15 -21.78 7.76
C ASN A 189 -28.20 -20.75 7.31
N ILE A 190 -27.96 -19.45 7.56
CA ILE A 190 -28.90 -18.38 7.20
C ILE A 190 -29.08 -18.30 5.69
N PHE A 191 -27.98 -18.34 4.93
CA PHE A 191 -28.02 -18.26 3.47
C PHE A 191 -28.34 -19.59 2.79
N GLN A 192 -28.46 -20.70 3.55
CA GLN A 192 -28.65 -22.05 3.03
C GLN A 192 -27.55 -22.43 2.01
N GLN A 193 -26.32 -21.97 2.23
CA GLN A 193 -25.16 -22.17 1.37
C GLN A 193 -24.06 -22.90 2.16
N PRO A 194 -24.04 -24.24 2.17
CA PRO A 194 -23.06 -25.01 2.95
C PRO A 194 -21.62 -24.85 2.47
N GLN A 195 -21.41 -24.44 1.22
CA GLN A 195 -20.10 -24.17 0.63
C GLN A 195 -19.58 -22.74 0.88
N PHE A 196 -20.37 -21.89 1.54
CA PHE A 196 -19.95 -20.52 1.87
C PHE A 196 -18.76 -20.55 2.83
N THR A 197 -17.65 -19.91 2.49
CA THR A 197 -16.47 -19.82 3.36
C THR A 197 -16.03 -18.36 3.49
N ILE A 198 -15.74 -17.94 4.72
CA ILE A 198 -15.10 -16.65 5.02
C ILE A 198 -13.57 -16.82 4.99
N PHE A 199 -13.08 -18.05 5.11
CA PHE A 199 -11.66 -18.39 5.02
C PHE A 199 -11.21 -18.76 3.60
N PRO A 200 -9.95 -18.50 3.23
CA PRO A 200 -8.93 -17.80 4.02
C PRO A 200 -9.24 -16.30 4.14
N ASN A 201 -9.04 -15.73 5.33
CA ASN A 201 -9.33 -14.32 5.60
C ASN A 201 -8.06 -13.57 6.05
N PRO A 202 -7.97 -12.25 5.82
CA PRO A 202 -6.75 -11.49 6.04
C PRO A 202 -6.40 -11.29 7.53
N PHE A 203 -7.35 -11.52 8.44
CA PHE A 203 -7.17 -11.32 9.87
C PHE A 203 -6.61 -12.54 10.59
N PHE A 204 -6.94 -13.74 10.11
CA PHE A 204 -6.49 -14.99 10.68
C PHE A 204 -5.67 -15.72 9.62
N LYS A 205 -4.35 -15.68 9.76
CA LYS A 205 -3.47 -16.60 9.03
C LYS A 205 -3.94 -18.02 9.37
N GLY A 206 -4.40 -18.76 8.37
CA GLY A 206 -4.96 -20.10 8.56
C GLY A 206 -3.98 -21.01 9.30
N VAL A 207 -4.51 -21.72 10.30
CA VAL A 207 -3.91 -22.95 10.86
C VAL A 207 -4.10 -24.15 9.91
N SER A 208 -4.82 -23.97 8.79
CA SER A 208 -4.91 -24.97 7.74
C SER A 208 -4.40 -24.38 6.44
N GLU A 209 -3.17 -24.79 6.11
CA GLU A 209 -2.60 -25.07 4.79
C GLU A 209 -1.14 -24.68 4.78
N GLU A 210 -0.33 -25.56 5.38
CA GLU A 210 0.95 -25.94 4.78
C GLU A 210 0.65 -26.52 3.38
N PHE A 211 0.30 -25.66 2.42
CA PHE A 211 0.46 -26.02 1.03
C PHE A 211 1.95 -26.09 0.78
N ASN A 212 2.45 -27.33 0.68
CA ASN A 212 3.72 -27.68 0.07
C ASN A 212 3.81 -27.02 -1.31
N THR A 213 4.27 -25.77 -1.36
CA THR A 213 4.75 -25.13 -2.59
C THR A 213 6.25 -25.31 -2.66
N ASN A 214 6.67 -26.57 -2.82
CA ASN A 214 7.81 -26.86 -3.67
C ASN A 214 7.35 -26.74 -5.13
N LEU A 215 7.00 -25.53 -5.55
CA LEU A 215 7.11 -25.16 -6.95
C LEU A 215 8.34 -24.26 -7.00
N GLU A 216 9.37 -24.71 -7.69
CA GLU A 216 10.45 -23.87 -8.18
C GLU A 216 9.84 -22.86 -9.17
N THR A 217 9.16 -21.84 -8.65
CA THR A 217 8.65 -20.73 -9.44
C THR A 217 9.82 -19.84 -9.78
N ILE A 218 10.32 -19.99 -11.01
CA ILE A 218 11.13 -18.98 -11.69
C ILE A 218 10.42 -17.64 -11.47
N SER A 219 11.04 -16.72 -10.74
CA SER A 219 10.45 -15.43 -10.41
C SER A 219 10.15 -14.68 -11.69
N THR A 220 8.87 -14.62 -12.07
CA THR A 220 8.41 -14.01 -13.32
C THR A 220 8.54 -12.49 -13.31
N PHE A 221 8.64 -11.89 -12.12
CA PHE A 221 8.72 -10.45 -11.90
C PHE A 221 9.96 -10.10 -11.08
N THR A 222 10.62 -8.99 -11.41
CA THR A 222 11.83 -8.51 -10.73
C THR A 222 11.52 -7.71 -9.47
N ASP A 223 10.35 -7.07 -9.41
CA ASP A 223 9.91 -6.17 -8.34
C ASP A 223 9.09 -6.87 -7.24
N ILE A 224 8.65 -8.12 -7.48
CA ILE A 224 7.78 -8.87 -6.58
C ILE A 224 8.42 -10.21 -6.21
N SER A 225 8.46 -10.50 -4.90
CA SER A 225 8.89 -11.81 -4.40
C SER A 225 7.91 -12.91 -4.80
N SER A 226 8.40 -14.12 -5.08
CA SER A 226 7.57 -15.30 -5.39
C SER A 226 6.50 -15.63 -4.33
N SER A 227 6.72 -15.25 -3.07
CA SER A 227 5.77 -15.41 -1.96
C SER A 227 4.65 -14.36 -1.92
N HIS A 228 4.63 -13.40 -2.86
CA HIS A 228 3.64 -12.32 -2.85
C HIS A 228 2.27 -12.80 -3.32
N PRO A 229 1.15 -12.37 -2.69
CA PRO A 229 -0.21 -12.79 -3.06
C PRO A 229 -0.59 -12.52 -4.52
N ALA A 230 0.07 -11.57 -5.19
CA ALA A 230 -0.13 -11.30 -6.61
C ALA A 230 0.07 -12.56 -7.49
N HIS A 231 1.05 -13.42 -7.17
CA HIS A 231 1.25 -14.66 -7.92
C HIS A 231 0.05 -15.60 -7.82
N THR A 232 -0.62 -15.63 -6.66
CA THR A 232 -1.84 -16.43 -6.47
C THR A 232 -3.03 -15.83 -7.22
N ALA A 233 -3.19 -14.50 -7.17
CA ALA A 233 -4.25 -13.80 -7.89
C ALA A 233 -4.12 -13.94 -9.41
N LEU A 234 -2.90 -13.92 -9.93
CA LEU A 234 -2.58 -13.96 -11.36
C LEU A 234 -2.32 -15.36 -11.91
N LYS A 235 -2.43 -16.39 -11.07
CA LYS A 235 -2.05 -17.78 -11.40
C LYS A 235 -2.59 -18.26 -12.75
N ALA A 236 -3.88 -18.02 -13.03
CA ALA A 236 -4.49 -18.45 -14.29
C ALA A 236 -3.81 -17.84 -15.54
N LEU A 237 -3.37 -16.58 -15.47
CA LEU A 237 -2.66 -15.92 -16.56
C LEU A 237 -1.19 -16.39 -16.66
N LEU A 238 -0.55 -16.61 -15.51
CA LEU A 238 0.82 -17.12 -15.43
C LEU A 238 0.93 -18.57 -15.95
N ASP A 239 -0.06 -19.41 -15.64
CA ASP A 239 -0.13 -20.79 -16.12
C ASP A 239 -0.28 -20.85 -17.66
N LEU A 240 -0.96 -19.85 -18.24
CA LEU A 240 -1.05 -19.64 -19.70
C LEU A 240 0.22 -19.00 -20.32
N LYS A 241 1.24 -18.71 -19.52
CA LYS A 241 2.49 -18.04 -19.92
C LYS A 241 2.26 -16.69 -20.61
N ILE A 242 1.22 -15.97 -20.20
CA ILE A 242 0.97 -14.60 -20.68
C ILE A 242 1.97 -13.67 -20.00
N ASP A 243 2.63 -12.83 -20.79
CA ASP A 243 3.56 -11.84 -20.26
C ASP A 243 2.81 -10.66 -19.66
N LEU A 244 2.95 -10.48 -18.35
CA LEU A 244 2.33 -9.42 -17.55
C LEU A 244 3.34 -8.38 -17.06
N ALA A 245 4.63 -8.58 -17.32
CA ALA A 245 5.67 -7.66 -16.91
C ALA A 245 5.74 -6.45 -17.84
N ASP A 246 6.24 -5.34 -17.32
CA ASP A 246 6.66 -4.21 -18.14
C ASP A 246 8.01 -4.51 -18.83
N LYS A 247 8.52 -3.52 -19.56
CA LYS A 247 9.78 -3.63 -20.31
C LYS A 247 10.99 -3.84 -19.41
N ASP A 248 10.90 -3.45 -18.14
CA ASP A 248 11.96 -3.57 -17.15
C ASP A 248 11.84 -4.89 -16.35
N GLY A 249 10.88 -5.75 -16.72
CA GLY A 249 10.59 -7.01 -16.03
C GLY A 249 9.82 -6.82 -14.72
N CYS A 250 9.31 -5.63 -14.44
CA CYS A 250 8.55 -5.30 -13.24
C CYS A 250 7.05 -5.49 -13.51
N PHE A 251 6.29 -5.93 -12.51
CA PHE A 251 4.83 -6.01 -12.62
C PHE A 251 4.12 -4.73 -12.14
N ASN A 252 4.70 -3.99 -11.19
CA ASN A 252 4.17 -2.76 -10.60
C ASN A 252 2.69 -2.87 -10.19
N PRO A 253 2.35 -3.63 -9.13
CA PRO A 253 0.96 -4.01 -8.81
C PRO A 253 -0.04 -2.84 -8.73
N TYR A 254 0.44 -1.69 -8.28
CA TYR A 254 -0.37 -0.51 -7.95
C TYR A 254 -0.28 0.59 -9.01
N GLU A 255 0.52 0.40 -10.05
CA GLU A 255 0.56 1.32 -11.16
C GLU A 255 -0.77 1.23 -11.93
N PRO A 256 -1.40 2.38 -12.28
CA PRO A 256 -2.60 2.37 -13.10
C PRO A 256 -2.41 1.60 -14.41
N ILE A 257 -3.38 0.74 -14.76
CA ILE A 257 -3.31 -0.03 -15.99
C ILE A 257 -3.46 0.90 -17.22
N SER A 258 -2.57 0.75 -18.20
CA SER A 258 -2.68 1.45 -19.47
C SER A 258 -3.49 0.65 -20.48
N TRP A 259 -4.19 1.35 -21.39
CA TRP A 259 -4.89 0.71 -22.51
C TRP A 259 -3.97 -0.17 -23.35
N LYS A 260 -2.70 0.23 -23.48
CA LYS A 260 -1.69 -0.51 -24.21
C LYS A 260 -1.36 -1.85 -23.55
N ASP A 261 -1.08 -1.85 -22.24
CA ASP A 261 -0.72 -3.06 -21.51
C ASP A 261 -1.91 -4.04 -21.47
N TRP A 262 -3.12 -3.50 -21.29
CA TRP A 262 -4.35 -4.28 -21.36
C TRP A 262 -4.53 -4.94 -22.72
N GLN A 263 -4.48 -4.16 -23.80
CA GLN A 263 -4.68 -4.67 -25.16
C GLN A 263 -3.62 -5.72 -25.50
N GLN A 264 -2.34 -5.47 -25.20
CA GLN A 264 -1.26 -6.42 -25.43
C GLN A 264 -1.52 -7.76 -24.71
N THR A 265 -2.07 -7.72 -23.51
CA THR A 265 -2.39 -8.92 -22.72
C THR A 265 -3.58 -9.67 -23.31
N VAL A 266 -4.64 -8.96 -23.70
CA VAL A 266 -5.83 -9.54 -24.34
C VAL A 266 -5.50 -10.13 -25.71
N ASP A 267 -4.64 -9.48 -26.50
CA ASP A 267 -4.19 -9.98 -27.80
C ASP A 267 -3.40 -11.29 -27.66
N GLN A 268 -2.52 -11.39 -26.66
CA GLN A 268 -1.83 -12.64 -26.32
C GLN A 268 -2.83 -13.73 -25.97
N LEU A 269 -3.83 -13.41 -25.15
CA LEU A 269 -4.90 -14.35 -24.78
C LEU A 269 -5.69 -14.84 -26.00
N PHE A 270 -6.17 -13.95 -26.87
CA PHE A 270 -6.92 -14.34 -28.07
C PHE A 270 -6.09 -15.18 -29.03
N LYS A 271 -4.80 -14.86 -29.17
CA LYS A 271 -3.87 -15.68 -29.94
C LYS A 271 -3.74 -17.09 -29.37
N LEU A 272 -3.69 -17.23 -28.04
CA LEU A 272 -3.65 -18.54 -27.38
C LEU A 272 -4.95 -19.32 -27.57
N LEU A 273 -6.10 -18.64 -27.55
CA LEU A 273 -7.42 -19.24 -27.73
C LEU A 273 -7.80 -19.50 -29.20
N GLY A 274 -6.96 -19.09 -30.16
CA GLY A 274 -7.25 -19.22 -31.59
C GLY A 274 -8.45 -18.38 -32.04
N ILE A 275 -8.80 -17.32 -31.30
CA ILE A 275 -9.90 -16.42 -31.63
C ILE A 275 -9.38 -15.40 -32.62
N GLU A 276 -9.97 -15.35 -33.82
CA GLU A 276 -9.63 -14.33 -34.80
C GLU A 276 -9.90 -12.93 -34.21
N SER A 277 -8.89 -12.07 -34.29
CA SER A 277 -9.01 -10.67 -33.87
C SER A 277 -9.81 -9.91 -34.92
N GLU A 278 -11.09 -10.24 -35.10
CA GLU A 278 -11.97 -9.43 -35.91
C GLU A 278 -12.26 -8.13 -35.16
N ALA A 279 -11.75 -7.00 -35.67
CA ALA A 279 -12.25 -5.65 -35.47
C ALA A 279 -12.34 -5.10 -34.01
N SER A 280 -11.67 -5.70 -33.02
CA SER A 280 -11.33 -4.97 -31.78
C SER A 280 -10.32 -3.84 -32.04
N ASP A 281 -9.70 -3.88 -33.22
CA ASP A 281 -8.77 -2.93 -33.82
C ASP A 281 -9.33 -1.52 -34.10
N ASN A 282 -10.58 -1.18 -33.77
CA ASN A 282 -11.09 0.19 -34.00
C ASN A 282 -11.52 0.94 -32.73
N ALA A 283 -12.11 0.25 -31.73
CA ALA A 283 -12.65 0.91 -30.55
C ALA A 283 -11.68 0.95 -29.35
N ALA A 284 -10.77 -0.03 -29.23
CA ALA A 284 -9.77 -0.10 -28.18
C ALA A 284 -8.40 0.39 -28.66
N SER A 285 -8.02 0.11 -29.91
CA SER A 285 -6.78 0.59 -30.55
C SER A 285 -6.67 2.13 -30.65
N SER A 286 -7.82 2.82 -30.71
CA SER A 286 -7.89 4.28 -30.76
C SER A 286 -7.78 4.92 -29.37
N ARG A 287 -7.87 4.12 -28.30
CA ARG A 287 -7.77 4.60 -26.92
C ARG A 287 -6.33 4.61 -26.47
N VAL A 288 -5.87 5.77 -26.00
CA VAL A 288 -4.52 5.99 -25.50
C VAL A 288 -4.61 6.48 -24.07
N GLY A 289 -3.70 6.01 -23.21
CA GLY A 289 -3.59 6.46 -21.81
C GLY A 289 -4.04 5.40 -20.80
N LEU A 290 -4.40 5.85 -19.61
CA LEU A 290 -4.79 5.00 -18.48
C LEU A 290 -6.26 4.58 -18.61
N MET A 291 -6.58 3.34 -18.24
CA MET A 291 -7.95 2.86 -18.20
C MET A 291 -8.63 3.31 -16.92
N THR A 292 -9.88 3.77 -17.03
CA THR A 292 -10.74 3.94 -15.86
C THR A 292 -11.35 2.59 -15.44
N ASN A 293 -11.90 2.51 -14.23
CA ASN A 293 -12.67 1.35 -13.78
C ASN A 293 -13.91 1.09 -14.67
N ILE A 294 -14.54 2.15 -15.19
CA ILE A 294 -15.66 2.04 -16.15
C ILE A 294 -15.17 1.41 -17.46
N ASP A 295 -14.02 1.83 -17.96
CA ASP A 295 -13.39 1.25 -19.14
C ASP A 295 -13.06 -0.23 -18.94
N LEU A 296 -12.44 -0.57 -17.81
CA LEU A 296 -12.09 -1.94 -17.46
C LEU A 296 -13.33 -2.83 -17.37
N ARG A 297 -14.40 -2.36 -16.71
CA ARG A 297 -15.69 -3.06 -16.64
C ARG A 297 -16.25 -3.33 -18.04
N ASN A 298 -16.32 -2.31 -18.88
CA ASN A 298 -16.83 -2.46 -20.24
C ASN A 298 -15.99 -3.43 -21.07
N ALA A 299 -14.65 -3.36 -20.95
CA ALA A 299 -13.74 -4.26 -21.63
C ALA A 299 -13.92 -5.73 -21.20
N ILE A 300 -14.08 -5.97 -19.89
CA ILE A 300 -14.34 -7.30 -19.32
C ILE A 300 -15.69 -7.87 -19.79
N GLU A 301 -16.76 -7.06 -19.79
CA GLU A 301 -18.07 -7.52 -20.25
C GLU A 301 -18.06 -7.83 -21.76
N HIS A 302 -17.38 -7.00 -22.57
CA HIS A 302 -17.14 -7.32 -23.98
C HIS A 302 -16.34 -8.61 -24.15
N LEU A 303 -15.31 -8.83 -23.33
CA LEU A 303 -14.50 -10.04 -23.36
C LEU A 303 -15.35 -11.28 -23.01
N ARG A 304 -16.14 -11.22 -21.94
CA ARG A 304 -17.07 -12.30 -21.53
C ARG A 304 -18.04 -12.66 -22.65
N ALA A 305 -18.65 -11.65 -23.29
CA ALA A 305 -19.55 -11.85 -24.41
C ALA A 305 -18.85 -12.56 -25.59
N ARG A 306 -17.60 -12.19 -25.91
CA ARG A 306 -16.81 -12.85 -26.97
C ARG A 306 -16.41 -14.28 -26.63
N LEU A 307 -16.16 -14.57 -25.35
CA LEU A 307 -15.82 -15.90 -24.86
C LEU A 307 -17.05 -16.78 -24.61
N TYR A 308 -18.25 -16.31 -24.96
CA TYR A 308 -19.53 -17.00 -24.72
C TYR A 308 -19.76 -17.38 -23.24
N ILE A 309 -19.14 -16.65 -22.31
CA ILE A 309 -19.34 -16.84 -20.88
C ILE A 309 -20.71 -16.25 -20.53
N ARG A 310 -21.63 -17.09 -20.04
CA ARG A 310 -22.98 -16.64 -19.65
C ARG A 310 -22.88 -15.60 -18.56
N ASN A 311 -23.71 -14.55 -18.64
CA ASN A 311 -23.75 -13.43 -17.70
C ASN A 311 -23.67 -13.89 -16.24
N SER A 312 -22.45 -13.84 -15.70
CA SER A 312 -22.14 -13.96 -14.29
C SER A 312 -22.29 -12.57 -13.65
N LYS A 313 -22.29 -12.51 -12.31
CA LYS A 313 -22.33 -11.21 -11.61
C LYS A 313 -21.19 -10.32 -12.13
N PRO A 314 -21.43 -9.01 -12.34
CA PRO A 314 -20.41 -8.07 -12.78
C PRO A 314 -19.25 -8.01 -11.77
N LEU A 315 -18.01 -8.11 -12.25
CA LEU A 315 -16.81 -8.21 -11.39
C LEU A 315 -16.41 -6.90 -10.74
N LEU A 316 -16.86 -5.76 -11.27
CA LEU A 316 -16.52 -4.42 -10.80
C LEU A 316 -17.81 -3.60 -10.61
N TRP A 317 -18.15 -3.31 -9.35
CA TRP A 317 -19.31 -2.49 -8.95
C TRP A 317 -18.86 -1.31 -8.10
N THR A 318 -18.50 -0.23 -8.78
CA THR A 318 -18.21 1.06 -8.15
C THR A 318 -18.71 2.16 -9.08
N ASP A 319 -19.53 3.07 -8.56
CA ASP A 319 -20.07 4.19 -9.34
C ASP A 319 -19.08 5.36 -9.48
N GLU A 320 -18.02 5.37 -8.67
CA GLU A 320 -16.96 6.39 -8.73
C GLU A 320 -15.95 6.06 -9.83
N THR A 321 -15.55 7.08 -10.60
CA THR A 321 -14.47 6.93 -11.60
C THR A 321 -13.10 6.93 -10.91
N PHE A 322 -12.37 5.83 -11.03
CA PHE A 322 -10.97 5.74 -10.60
C PHE A 322 -10.13 4.96 -11.60
N TYR A 323 -8.81 4.95 -11.41
CA TYR A 323 -7.86 4.25 -12.27
C TYR A 323 -7.36 2.97 -11.56
N PRO A 324 -7.88 1.79 -11.92
CA PRO A 324 -7.49 0.53 -11.28
C PRO A 324 -6.01 0.24 -11.51
N GLY A 325 -5.38 -0.38 -10.50
CA GLY A 325 -3.99 -0.83 -10.61
C GLY A 325 -3.85 -2.05 -11.53
N ARG A 326 -2.62 -2.32 -12.00
CA ARG A 326 -2.31 -3.51 -12.81
C ARG A 326 -2.75 -4.81 -12.15
N LEU A 327 -2.56 -4.95 -10.83
CA LEU A 327 -3.01 -6.14 -10.10
C LEU A 327 -4.54 -6.31 -10.16
N GLU A 328 -5.29 -5.24 -9.98
CA GLU A 328 -6.76 -5.27 -10.01
C GLU A 328 -7.27 -5.61 -11.42
N ALA A 329 -6.74 -4.95 -12.44
CA ALA A 329 -7.10 -5.21 -13.83
C ALA A 329 -6.79 -6.66 -14.24
N PHE A 330 -5.56 -7.12 -14.03
CA PHE A 330 -5.17 -8.48 -14.43
C PHE A 330 -5.76 -9.57 -13.54
N SER A 331 -6.04 -9.30 -12.26
CA SER A 331 -6.79 -10.27 -11.43
C SER A 331 -8.24 -10.42 -11.89
N THR A 332 -8.86 -9.34 -12.37
CA THR A 332 -10.20 -9.38 -12.99
C THR A 332 -10.17 -10.21 -14.26
N LEU A 333 -9.15 -10.02 -15.11
CA LEU A 333 -8.94 -10.86 -16.29
C LEU A 333 -8.70 -12.33 -15.93
N ALA A 334 -7.87 -12.61 -14.93
CA ALA A 334 -7.61 -13.96 -14.44
C ALA A 334 -8.90 -14.64 -13.91
N ALA A 335 -9.80 -13.87 -13.30
CA ALA A 335 -11.10 -14.38 -12.86
C ALA A 335 -11.99 -14.78 -14.07
N VAL A 336 -11.99 -13.99 -15.15
CA VAL A 336 -12.68 -14.35 -16.40
C VAL A 336 -12.13 -15.65 -17.00
N ILE A 337 -10.82 -15.87 -16.97
CA ILE A 337 -10.21 -17.13 -17.42
C ILE A 337 -10.67 -18.30 -16.56
N LYS A 338 -10.70 -18.14 -15.23
CA LYS A 338 -11.21 -19.18 -14.33
C LYS A 338 -12.70 -19.48 -14.59
N GLU A 339 -13.50 -18.45 -14.92
CA GLU A 339 -14.89 -18.63 -15.33
C GLU A 339 -15.01 -19.41 -16.64
N LEU A 340 -14.11 -19.18 -17.60
CA LEU A 340 -14.04 -19.94 -18.84
C LEU A 340 -13.72 -21.42 -18.55
N ASP A 341 -12.68 -21.69 -17.76
CA ASP A 341 -12.27 -23.05 -17.38
C ASP A 341 -13.34 -23.79 -16.57
N SER A 342 -14.22 -23.07 -15.86
CA SER A 342 -15.31 -23.67 -15.08
C SER A 342 -16.57 -23.95 -15.91
N ASN A 343 -16.71 -23.32 -17.08
CA ASN A 343 -17.88 -23.42 -17.95
C ASN A 343 -17.67 -24.31 -19.19
N GLY A 344 -16.40 -24.58 -19.55
CA GLY A 344 -16.00 -25.57 -20.56
C GLY A 344 -15.86 -26.95 -19.95
#